data_AF-A0AAW8AJL6-F1
#
_entry.id   AF-A0AAW8AJL6-F1
#
_cell.length_a   1.000
_cell.length_b   1.000
_cell.length_c   1.000
_cell.angle_alpha   90.00
_cell.angle_beta   90.00
_cell.angle_gamma   90.00
#
_symmetry.space_group_name_H-M   'P 1'
#
loop_
_entity.id
_entity.type
_entity.pdbx_description
1 polymer ?
#
loop_
_entity_poly.entity_id
_entity_poly.type
_entity_poly.pdbx_seq_one_letter_code
_entity_poly.pdbx_strand_id
1 'polypeptide(L)'
;EVAFLARHGRSHSLLPHEIPYRANTHAFKQLGVEYLISVSAVGSLAEDIRPLDLVLPRQFLDLTKQRSSTFFGGGAVAHVSMADPV
;
A
#
# COMPACT_ATOMS: atom_id res chain seq x y z
N GLU A 1 -10.53 11.93 13.98
CA GLU A 1 -11.01 12.28 12.61
C GLU A 1 -10.63 11.17 11.64
N VAL A 2 -11.20 11.15 10.43
CA VAL A 2 -10.91 10.11 9.41
C VAL A 2 -10.71 10.77 8.05
N ALA A 3 -9.64 10.38 7.35
CA ALA A 3 -9.41 10.73 5.96
C ALA A 3 -9.57 9.48 5.08
N PHE A 4 -10.27 9.61 3.95
CA PHE A 4 -10.51 8.50 3.01
C PHE A 4 -9.93 8.84 1.63
N LEU A 5 -9.28 7.85 1.00
CA LEU A 5 -8.76 7.95 -0.35
C LEU A 5 -9.03 6.66 -1.13
N ALA A 6 -9.72 6.78 -2.27
CA ALA A 6 -9.91 5.70 -3.21
C ALA A 6 -8.60 5.44 -3.99
N ARG A 7 -7.93 4.31 -3.74
CA ARG A 7 -6.61 3.97 -4.29
C ARG A 7 -6.53 4.09 -5.82
N HIS A 8 -7.58 3.63 -6.52
CA HIS A 8 -7.65 3.62 -7.99
C HIS A 8 -8.30 4.88 -8.59
N GLY A 9 -8.46 5.93 -7.78
CA GLY A 9 -9.25 7.11 -8.13
C GLY A 9 -10.76 6.86 -7.97
N ARG A 10 -11.53 7.95 -7.95
CA ARG A 10 -12.99 7.92 -7.69
C ARG A 10 -13.76 7.08 -8.72
N SER A 11 -13.29 7.05 -9.96
CA SER A 11 -13.87 6.28 -11.08
C SER A 11 -13.16 4.95 -11.33
N HIS A 12 -12.27 4.51 -10.43
CA HIS A 12 -11.49 3.28 -10.59
C HIS A 12 -10.65 3.25 -11.89
N SER A 13 -10.12 4.40 -12.30
CA SER A 13 -9.45 4.57 -13.59
C SER A 13 -7.95 4.32 -13.58
N LEU A 14 -7.30 4.32 -12.41
CA LEU A 14 -5.85 4.10 -12.32
C LEU A 14 -5.54 2.60 -12.29
N LEU A 15 -4.64 2.13 -13.14
CA LEU A 15 -4.13 0.77 -13.06
C LEU A 15 -3.22 0.58 -11.83
N PRO A 16 -3.05 -0.64 -11.31
CA PRO A 16 -2.23 -0.90 -10.12
C PRO A 16 -0.79 -0.35 -10.16
N HIS A 17 -0.20 -0.23 -11.36
CA HIS A 17 1.16 0.28 -11.56
C HIS A 17 1.22 1.80 -11.74
N GLU A 18 0.09 2.47 -11.99
CA GLU A 18 -0.03 3.92 -12.19
C GLU A 18 -0.39 4.67 -10.90
N ILE A 19 -0.74 3.95 -9.84
CA ILE A 19 -1.13 4.54 -8.56
C ILE A 19 0.03 5.39 -8.00
N PRO A 20 -0.21 6.66 -7.64
CA PRO A 20 0.82 7.54 -7.11
C PRO A 20 1.03 7.29 -5.61
N TYR A 21 1.51 6.09 -5.22
CA TYR A 21 1.65 5.65 -3.82
C TYR A 21 2.37 6.68 -2.93
N ARG A 22 3.45 7.28 -3.44
CA ARG A 22 4.18 8.33 -2.71
C ARG A 22 3.32 9.55 -2.41
N ALA A 23 2.58 10.04 -3.40
CA ALA A 23 1.70 11.19 -3.22
C ALA A 23 0.57 10.88 -2.23
N ASN A 24 -0.07 9.72 -2.36
CA ASN A 24 -1.14 9.29 -1.46
C ASN A 24 -0.67 9.22 0.00
N THR A 25 0.44 8.53 0.26
CA THR A 25 0.99 8.38 1.62
C THR A 25 1.46 9.74 2.17
N HIS A 26 2.09 10.58 1.34
CA HIS A 26 2.52 11.91 1.78
C HIS A 26 1.35 12.83 2.11
N ALA A 27 0.27 12.80 1.33
CA ALA A 27 -0.94 13.58 1.59
C ALA A 27 -1.55 13.24 2.96
N PHE A 28 -1.64 11.95 3.30
CA PHE A 28 -2.08 11.54 4.64
C PHE A 28 -1.15 12.06 5.74
N LYS A 29 0.17 12.01 5.53
CA LYS A 29 1.14 12.56 6.49
C LYS A 29 0.95 14.07 6.68
N GLN A 30 0.71 14.82 5.61
CA GLN A 30 0.44 16.27 5.68
C GLN A 30 -0.86 16.59 6.43
N LEU A 31 -1.86 15.71 6.34
CA LEU A 31 -3.10 15.82 7.11
C LEU A 31 -2.96 15.36 8.58
N GLY A 32 -1.75 14.99 9.02
CA GLY A 32 -1.52 14.55 10.40
C GLY A 32 -1.99 13.13 10.71
N VAL A 33 -2.25 12.30 9.70
CA VAL A 33 -2.65 10.90 9.91
C VAL A 33 -1.51 10.10 10.54
N GLU A 34 -1.80 9.45 11.67
CA GLU A 34 -0.86 8.60 12.40
C GLU A 34 -0.97 7.12 12.02
N TYR A 35 -2.16 6.66 11.62
CA TYR A 35 -2.44 5.27 11.29
C TYR A 35 -3.12 5.15 9.92
N LEU A 36 -2.65 4.21 9.11
CA LEU A 36 -3.23 3.89 7.80
C LEU A 36 -3.78 2.47 7.79
N ILE A 37 -5.05 2.33 7.43
CA ILE A 37 -5.68 1.04 7.17
C ILE A 37 -5.91 0.93 5.67
N SER A 38 -5.33 -0.11 5.06
CA SER A 38 -5.37 -0.34 3.62
C SER A 38 -6.18 -1.60 3.31
N VAL A 39 -7.22 -1.46 2.49
CA VAL A 39 -8.07 -2.57 2.05
C VAL A 39 -7.71 -2.97 0.62
N SER A 40 -7.60 -4.27 0.36
CA SER A 40 -7.25 -4.82 -0.95
C SER A 40 -8.09 -6.06 -1.25
N ALA A 41 -8.60 -6.16 -2.48
CA ALA A 41 -9.14 -7.42 -3.00
C ALA A 41 -7.98 -8.31 -3.48
N VAL A 42 -8.04 -9.60 -3.15
CA VAL A 42 -6.99 -10.59 -3.45
C VAL A 42 -7.60 -11.93 -3.84
N GLY A 43 -6.78 -12.81 -4.42
CA GLY A 43 -7.10 -14.23 -4.58
C GLY A 43 -6.34 -15.06 -3.54
N SER A 44 -6.99 -16.09 -2.99
CA SER A 44 -6.34 -17.03 -2.07
C SER A 44 -5.40 -17.98 -2.82
N LEU A 45 -4.30 -18.35 -2.16
CA LEU A 45 -3.40 -19.44 -2.57
C LEU A 45 -3.45 -20.62 -1.57
N ALA A 46 -4.40 -20.61 -0.64
CA ALA A 46 -4.61 -21.64 0.36
C ALA A 46 -6.08 -22.10 0.35
N GLU A 47 -6.32 -23.41 0.48
CA GLU A 47 -7.66 -23.99 0.35
C GLU A 47 -8.61 -23.63 1.51
N ASP A 48 -8.06 -23.33 2.68
CA ASP A 48 -8.79 -22.98 3.89
C ASP A 48 -9.29 -21.52 3.90
N ILE A 49 -8.68 -20.64 3.10
CA ILE A 49 -9.10 -19.25 2.93
C ILE A 49 -10.01 -19.15 1.70
N ARG A 50 -11.30 -18.93 1.93
CA ARG A 50 -12.36 -18.99 0.94
C ARG A 50 -12.81 -17.59 0.49
N PRO A 51 -13.49 -17.46 -0.65
CA PRO A 51 -14.12 -16.19 -1.02
C PRO A 51 -15.01 -15.65 0.11
N LEU A 52 -14.95 -14.34 0.34
CA LEU A 52 -15.59 -13.60 1.44
C LEU A 52 -14.87 -13.64 2.80
N ASP A 53 -13.86 -14.51 2.97
CA ASP A 53 -13.02 -14.45 4.15
C ASP A 53 -12.14 -13.19 4.16
N LEU A 54 -11.84 -12.70 5.37
CA LEU A 54 -10.93 -11.59 5.59
C LEU A 54 -9.62 -12.10 6.17
N VAL A 55 -8.51 -11.54 5.69
CA VAL A 55 -7.17 -11.87 6.16
C VAL A 55 -6.46 -10.59 6.58
N LEU A 56 -5.80 -10.64 7.74
CA LEU A 56 -4.85 -9.63 8.19
C LEU A 56 -3.43 -10.20 7.94
N PRO A 57 -2.83 -9.94 6.76
CA PRO A 57 -1.50 -10.48 6.46
C PRO A 57 -0.45 -9.84 7.36
N ARG A 58 0.55 -10.62 7.77
CA ARG A 58 1.71 -10.13 8.55
C ARG A 58 2.98 -9.98 7.73
N GLN A 59 2.98 -10.51 6.50
CA GLN A 59 4.15 -10.64 5.64
C GLN A 59 3.72 -10.50 4.17
N PHE A 60 4.70 -10.24 3.30
CA PHE A 60 4.48 -10.23 1.86
C PHE A 60 5.77 -10.58 1.09
N LEU A 61 5.61 -10.98 -0.16
CA LEU A 61 6.68 -11.08 -1.15
C LEU A 61 6.48 -9.99 -2.20
N ASP A 62 7.43 -9.07 -2.34
CA ASP A 62 7.35 -8.01 -3.34
C ASP A 62 7.89 -8.51 -4.70
N LEU A 63 6.96 -8.73 -5.63
CA LEU A 63 7.27 -9.05 -7.03
C LEU A 63 6.98 -7.87 -7.97
N THR A 64 6.74 -6.68 -7.43
CA THR A 64 6.46 -5.48 -8.22
C THR A 64 7.72 -4.99 -8.94
N LYS A 65 7.53 -4.37 -10.10
CA LYS A 65 8.61 -3.79 -10.90
C LYS A 65 8.22 -2.37 -11.30
N GLN A 66 9.21 -1.51 -11.48
CA GLN A 66 9.07 -0.16 -12.06
C GLN A 66 8.28 0.87 -11.23
N ARG A 67 7.89 0.55 -9.99
CA ARG A 67 7.24 1.51 -9.08
C ARG A 67 8.30 2.24 -8.25
N SER A 68 8.12 3.55 -8.06
CA SER A 68 8.94 4.28 -7.08
C SER A 68 8.54 3.89 -5.66
N SER A 69 9.38 3.11 -4.97
CA SER A 69 9.09 2.53 -3.65
C SER A 69 9.70 3.29 -2.47
N THR A 70 10.38 4.42 -2.71
CA THR A 70 10.99 5.25 -1.66
C THR A 70 10.75 6.74 -1.89
N PHE A 71 10.70 7.51 -0.79
CA PHE A 71 10.67 8.98 -0.80
C PHE A 71 12.08 9.59 -0.93
N PHE A 72 13.11 8.81 -0.64
CA PHE A 72 14.50 9.26 -0.66
C PHE A 72 15.08 9.22 -2.08
N GLY A 73 16.16 9.96 -2.30
CA GLY A 73 16.79 10.15 -3.60
C GLY A 73 17.68 11.41 -3.59
N GLY A 74 18.27 11.76 -4.72
CA GLY A 74 19.09 12.99 -4.83
C GLY A 74 20.29 13.02 -3.88
N GLY A 75 20.87 11.86 -3.55
CA GLY A 75 21.98 11.72 -2.60
C GLY A 75 21.57 11.38 -1.17
N ALA A 76 20.28 11.49 -0.81
CA ALA A 76 19.77 11.01 0.46
C ALA A 76 19.43 9.51 0.39
N VAL A 77 19.92 8.73 1.36
CA VAL A 77 19.77 7.27 1.41
C VAL A 77 19.06 6.88 2.71
N ALA A 78 18.11 5.94 2.61
CA ALA A 78 17.44 5.34 3.75
C ALA A 78 17.34 3.83 3.58
N HIS A 79 17.65 3.11 4.65
CA HIS A 79 17.46 1.67 4.75
C HIS A 79 16.47 1.39 5.88
N VAL A 80 15.30 0.86 5.52
CA VAL A 80 14.25 0.50 6.48
C VAL A 80 14.18 -1.01 6.55
N SER A 81 14.15 -1.57 7.76
CA SER A 81 13.94 -3.00 7.95
C SER A 81 12.53 -3.39 7.50
N MET A 82 12.44 -4.46 6.74
CA MET A 82 11.17 -5.05 6.28
C MET A 82 10.96 -6.47 6.84
N ALA A 83 11.63 -6.81 7.95
CA ALA A 83 11.52 -8.12 8.58
C ALA A 83 10.12 -8.38 9.16
N ASP A 84 9.49 -7.35 9.73
CA ASP A 84 8.09 -7.38 10.22
C ASP A 84 7.37 -6.12 9.73
N PRO A 85 6.87 -6.12 8.48
CA PRO A 85 6.44 -4.90 7.80
C PRO A 85 4.94 -4.60 7.91
N VAL A 86 4.13 -5.49 8.52
CA VAL A 86 2.66 -5.33 8.66
C VAL A 86 2.19 -5.67 10.07
#